data_AF-A0A452YJQ6-F1
#
_entry.id   AF-A0A452YJQ6-F1
#
_cell.length_a   1.000
_cell.length_b   1.000
_cell.length_c   1.000
_cell.angle_alpha   90.00
_cell.angle_beta   90.00
_cell.angle_gamma   90.00
#
_symmetry.space_group_name_H-M   'P 1'
#
loop_
_entity.id
_entity.type
_entity.pdbx_description
1 polymer ?
#
loop_
_entity_poly.entity_id
_entity_poly.type
_entity_poly.pdbx_seq_one_letter_code
_entity_poly.pdbx_strand_id
1 'polypeptide(L)'
;HYISQRSPNLKRLVMPAWNRISRAGICQAIERWGELESLTMPTIGHPPYIMEGLANSCKNFKELKIMGSFDLLFASAVTTYLPKLKVLSLRCSKVTMGALQCVLNSLEHLEVLNISHCLLFEMATNGRRQVIHELDNKALERASRLREFHHCQSRQCVACQRMMLDEGILRWYRYEDWFWRRDEVRSLDLKDYGRLFGAQCEMLTSVD
;
A
#
# COMPACT_ATOMS: atom_id res chain seq x y z
N HIS A 1 1.20 -21.73 4.26
CA HIS A 1 1.93 -22.62 5.19
C HIS A 1 3.37 -22.89 4.79
N TYR A 2 3.66 -23.47 3.63
CA TYR A 2 5.02 -23.88 3.26
C TYR A 2 6.06 -22.75 3.36
N ILE A 3 5.76 -21.58 2.78
CA ILE A 3 6.69 -20.44 2.76
C ILE A 3 6.96 -19.91 4.17
N SER A 4 5.91 -19.73 4.98
CA SER A 4 6.08 -19.19 6.34
C SER A 4 6.83 -20.14 7.29
N GLN A 5 6.78 -21.46 7.05
CA GLN A 5 7.59 -22.43 7.79
C GLN A 5 9.07 -22.44 7.39
N ARG A 6 9.36 -22.25 6.10
CA ARG A 6 10.74 -22.30 5.57
C ARG A 6 11.46 -20.96 5.59
N SER A 7 10.76 -19.88 5.91
CA SER A 7 11.33 -18.53 5.97
C SER A 7 10.92 -17.81 7.26
N PRO A 8 11.28 -18.34 8.45
CA PRO A 8 10.86 -17.73 9.74
C PRO A 8 11.49 -16.36 9.98
N ASN A 9 12.70 -16.11 9.46
CA ASN A 9 13.43 -14.85 9.62
C ASN A 9 13.13 -13.83 8.50
N LEU A 10 11.96 -13.94 7.85
CA LEU A 10 11.59 -13.07 6.75
C LEU A 10 11.40 -11.62 7.25
N LYS A 11 12.24 -10.69 6.78
CA LYS A 11 12.16 -9.27 7.13
C LYS A 11 11.25 -8.44 6.23
N ARG A 12 11.11 -8.85 4.97
CA ARG A 12 10.27 -8.16 4.00
C ARG A 12 9.42 -9.15 3.24
N LEU A 13 8.14 -8.82 3.12
CA LEU A 13 7.19 -9.58 2.32
C LEU A 13 6.54 -8.67 1.27
N VAL A 14 6.55 -9.12 0.02
CA VAL A 14 5.80 -8.52 -1.07
C VAL A 14 4.81 -9.56 -1.55
N MET A 15 3.52 -9.30 -1.38
CA MET A 15 2.47 -10.20 -1.83
C MET A 15 1.44 -9.40 -2.62
N PRO A 16 1.53 -9.37 -3.96
CA PRO A 16 0.61 -8.60 -4.79
C PRO A 16 -0.78 -9.25 -4.95
N ALA A 17 -0.96 -10.53 -4.60
CA ALA A 17 -2.23 -11.25 -4.73
C ALA A 17 -2.59 -12.05 -3.47
N TRP A 18 -3.53 -11.52 -2.66
CA TRP A 18 -3.97 -12.14 -1.40
C TRP A 18 -5.29 -12.91 -1.54
N ASN A 19 -6.03 -12.66 -2.62
CA ASN A 19 -7.35 -13.22 -2.87
C ASN A 19 -7.40 -14.75 -2.99
N ARG A 20 -6.25 -15.40 -3.09
CA ARG A 20 -6.12 -16.87 -3.16
C ARG A 20 -5.72 -17.52 -1.84
N ILE A 21 -5.47 -16.74 -0.79
CA ILE A 21 -5.05 -17.24 0.52
C ILE A 21 -6.20 -17.02 1.52
N SER A 22 -6.55 -18.06 2.28
CA SER A 22 -7.57 -17.94 3.32
C SER A 22 -7.10 -16.99 4.42
N ARG A 23 -8.06 -16.30 5.06
CA ARG A 23 -7.80 -15.43 6.23
C ARG A 23 -6.94 -16.13 7.28
N ALA A 24 -7.33 -17.36 7.65
CA ALA A 24 -6.59 -18.16 8.63
C ALA A 24 -5.16 -18.45 8.17
N GLY A 25 -4.95 -18.77 6.89
CA GLY A 25 -3.63 -19.03 6.34
C GLY A 25 -2.70 -17.81 6.37
N ILE A 26 -3.26 -16.60 6.22
CA ILE A 26 -2.52 -15.34 6.33
C ILE A 26 -2.13 -15.07 7.79
N CYS A 27 -3.09 -15.15 8.72
CA CYS A 27 -2.83 -14.94 10.15
C CYS A 27 -1.74 -15.90 10.66
N GLN A 28 -1.86 -17.19 10.36
CA GLN A 28 -0.87 -18.20 10.74
C GLN A 28 0.50 -18.02 10.07
N ALA A 29 0.56 -17.31 8.94
CA ALA A 29 1.82 -16.95 8.31
C ALA A 29 2.48 -15.76 9.03
N ILE A 30 1.69 -14.72 9.34
CA ILE A 30 2.14 -13.53 10.09
C ILE A 30 2.67 -13.91 11.46
N GLU A 31 1.99 -14.81 12.18
CA GLU A 31 2.42 -15.33 13.49
C GLU A 31 3.80 -15.99 13.47
N ARG A 32 4.25 -16.48 12.31
CA ARG A 32 5.56 -17.13 12.14
C ARG A 32 6.66 -16.17 11.73
N TRP A 33 6.32 -14.98 11.25
CA TRP A 33 7.28 -13.98 10.77
C TRP A 33 7.52 -12.90 11.82
N GLY A 34 8.04 -13.31 12.99
CA GLY A 34 8.29 -12.39 14.11
C GLY A 34 9.28 -11.26 13.78
N GLU A 35 10.17 -11.50 12.81
CA GLU A 35 11.16 -10.55 12.33
C GLU A 35 10.69 -9.69 11.15
N LEU A 36 9.41 -9.75 10.77
CA LEU A 36 8.89 -8.96 9.66
C LEU A 36 8.93 -7.47 9.97
N GLU A 37 9.62 -6.71 9.12
CA GLU A 37 9.80 -5.27 9.22
C GLU A 37 8.95 -4.50 8.19
N SER A 38 8.66 -5.14 7.05
CA SER A 38 8.14 -4.48 5.85
C SER A 38 7.13 -5.35 5.10
N LEU A 39 5.96 -4.79 4.76
CA LEU A 39 4.92 -5.48 4.00
C LEU A 39 4.41 -4.64 2.82
N THR A 40 4.38 -5.23 1.64
CA THR A 40 3.62 -4.73 0.48
C THR A 40 2.45 -5.66 0.19
N MET A 41 1.23 -5.13 0.22
CA MET A 41 0.00 -5.90 0.05
C MET A 41 -1.08 -5.15 -0.76
N PRO A 42 -1.99 -5.85 -1.45
CA PRO A 42 -3.17 -5.24 -2.03
C PRO A 42 -4.16 -4.81 -0.95
N THR A 43 -5.16 -4.02 -1.33
CA THR A 43 -6.31 -3.77 -0.48
C THR A 43 -7.06 -5.07 -0.18
N ILE A 44 -7.74 -5.08 0.97
CA ILE A 44 -8.56 -6.20 1.42
C ILE A 44 -9.87 -5.70 2.01
N GLY A 45 -10.92 -6.52 1.96
CA GLY A 45 -12.26 -6.12 2.39
C GLY A 45 -12.41 -5.85 3.89
N HIS A 46 -11.50 -6.37 4.72
CA HIS A 46 -11.55 -6.14 6.17
C HIS A 46 -10.13 -6.03 6.75
N PRO A 47 -9.52 -4.83 6.77
CA PRO A 47 -8.14 -4.63 7.20
C PRO A 47 -7.77 -5.07 8.64
N PRO A 48 -8.65 -4.95 9.68
CA PRO A 48 -8.27 -5.19 11.07
C PRO A 48 -7.52 -6.48 11.36
N TYR A 49 -7.95 -7.63 10.82
CA TYR A 49 -7.35 -8.92 11.17
C TYR A 49 -5.87 -9.06 10.79
N ILE A 50 -5.40 -8.33 9.78
CA ILE A 50 -3.98 -8.32 9.41
C ILE A 50 -3.23 -7.29 10.21
N MET A 51 -3.79 -6.09 10.38
CA MET A 51 -3.13 -5.04 11.15
C MET A 51 -2.93 -5.49 12.59
N GLU A 52 -3.93 -6.15 13.19
CA GLU A 52 -3.85 -6.78 14.50
C GLU A 52 -2.84 -7.93 14.53
N GLY A 53 -2.86 -8.82 13.55
CA GLY A 53 -1.89 -9.92 13.45
C GLY A 53 -0.45 -9.42 13.39
N LEU A 54 -0.19 -8.39 12.59
CA LEU A 54 1.11 -7.73 12.48
C LEU A 54 1.51 -7.09 13.82
N ALA A 55 0.60 -6.36 14.46
CA ALA A 55 0.85 -5.72 15.75
C ALA A 55 1.22 -6.72 16.85
N ASN A 56 0.55 -7.88 16.87
CA ASN A 56 0.74 -8.90 17.89
C ASN A 56 2.00 -9.74 17.67
N SER A 57 2.40 -9.95 16.41
CA SER A 57 3.43 -10.94 16.05
C SER A 57 4.75 -10.31 15.59
N CYS A 58 4.72 -9.17 14.93
CA CYS A 58 5.86 -8.57 14.23
C CYS A 58 6.38 -7.34 14.97
N LYS A 59 7.21 -7.55 16.01
CA LYS A 59 7.67 -6.47 16.91
C LYS A 59 8.50 -5.39 16.23
N ASN A 60 9.14 -5.73 15.11
CA ASN A 60 10.01 -4.84 14.33
C ASN A 60 9.29 -4.20 13.12
N PHE A 61 7.97 -4.39 13.00
CA PHE A 61 7.19 -3.91 11.87
C PHE A 61 7.17 -2.38 11.80
N LYS A 62 7.57 -1.82 10.65
CA LYS A 62 7.72 -0.37 10.49
C LYS A 62 7.35 0.17 9.11
N GLU A 63 7.26 -0.66 8.08
CA GLU A 63 6.95 -0.23 6.70
C GLU A 63 5.73 -0.95 6.12
N LEU A 64 4.79 -0.19 5.59
CA LEU A 64 3.60 -0.71 4.94
C LEU A 64 3.40 -0.04 3.58
N LYS A 65 3.19 -0.85 2.54
CA LYS A 65 2.71 -0.41 1.24
C LYS A 65 1.38 -1.05 0.94
N ILE A 66 0.36 -0.24 0.68
CA ILE A 66 -0.96 -0.69 0.26
C ILE A 66 -1.15 -0.37 -1.22
N MET A 67 -1.57 -1.37 -1.99
CA MET A 67 -1.86 -1.25 -3.42
C MET A 67 -3.36 -1.43 -3.66
N GLY A 68 -4.02 -0.46 -4.28
CA GLY A 68 -5.44 -0.57 -4.63
C GLY A 68 -6.26 0.53 -3.97
N SER A 69 -7.13 0.19 -3.01
CA SER A 69 -7.94 1.18 -2.28
C SER A 69 -7.41 1.40 -0.87
N PHE A 70 -7.52 2.62 -0.37
CA PHE A 70 -7.23 2.98 1.01
C PHE A 70 -8.31 3.97 1.47
N ASP A 71 -9.29 3.44 2.19
CA ASP A 71 -10.43 4.18 2.71
C ASP A 71 -10.30 4.42 4.22
N LEU A 72 -11.34 5.01 4.81
CA LEU A 72 -11.32 5.36 6.22
C LEU A 72 -11.25 4.10 7.10
N LEU A 73 -11.88 2.98 6.70
CA LEU A 73 -11.80 1.72 7.42
C LEU A 73 -10.36 1.20 7.47
N PHE A 74 -9.65 1.28 6.33
CA PHE A 74 -8.24 0.90 6.27
C PHE A 74 -7.37 1.82 7.12
N ALA A 75 -7.56 3.14 7.00
CA ALA A 75 -6.84 4.12 7.80
C ALA A 75 -7.04 3.88 9.30
N SER A 76 -8.29 3.69 9.75
CA SER A 76 -8.61 3.39 11.14
C SER A 76 -7.87 2.14 11.61
N ALA A 77 -7.92 1.03 10.86
CA ALA A 77 -7.21 -0.18 11.23
C ALA A 77 -5.69 0.04 11.37
N VAL A 78 -5.07 0.76 10.42
CA VAL A 78 -3.64 1.08 10.51
C VAL A 78 -3.34 1.93 11.73
N THR A 79 -4.13 2.98 11.99
CA THR A 79 -3.91 3.88 13.13
C THR A 79 -4.14 3.21 14.48
N THR A 80 -5.07 2.26 14.56
CA THR A 80 -5.39 1.54 15.80
C THR A 80 -4.30 0.51 16.13
N TYR A 81 -3.91 -0.32 15.17
CA TYR A 81 -3.04 -1.47 15.45
C TYR A 81 -1.56 -1.18 15.18
N LEU A 82 -1.24 -0.22 14.30
CA LEU A 82 0.13 0.11 13.90
C LEU A 82 0.50 1.58 14.20
N PRO A 83 0.27 2.10 15.43
CA PRO A 83 0.51 3.52 15.74
C PRO A 83 1.98 3.95 15.63
N LYS A 84 2.91 2.98 15.67
CA LYS A 84 4.36 3.21 15.56
C LYS A 84 4.90 3.08 14.13
N LEU A 85 4.02 2.93 13.12
CA LEU A 85 4.41 2.81 11.72
C LEU A 85 5.29 3.99 11.30
N LYS A 86 6.42 3.71 10.64
CA LYS A 86 7.40 4.71 10.23
C LYS A 86 7.25 5.11 8.78
N VAL A 87 6.89 4.16 7.93
CA VAL A 87 6.80 4.37 6.48
C VAL A 87 5.47 3.83 5.97
N LEU A 88 4.70 4.69 5.29
CA LEU A 88 3.48 4.32 4.59
C LEU A 88 3.57 4.75 3.13
N SER A 89 3.45 3.79 2.21
CA SER A 89 3.27 4.08 0.79
C SER A 89 1.88 3.66 0.33
N LEU A 90 1.17 4.61 -0.26
CA LEU A 90 -0.10 4.45 -0.95
C LEU A 90 0.07 4.67 -2.45
N ARG A 91 1.32 4.70 -2.95
CA ARG A 91 1.64 4.98 -4.35
C ARG A 91 0.69 4.26 -5.32
N CYS A 92 0.17 4.99 -6.31
CA CYS A 92 -0.75 4.46 -7.31
C CYS A 92 -1.99 3.75 -6.72
N SER A 93 -2.56 4.30 -5.65
CA SER A 93 -3.80 3.82 -5.05
C SER A 93 -4.93 4.84 -5.10
N LYS A 94 -6.16 4.35 -4.96
CA LYS A 94 -7.36 5.13 -4.64
C LYS A 94 -7.34 5.46 -3.16
N VAL A 95 -7.29 6.75 -2.83
CA VAL A 95 -7.23 7.18 -1.42
C VAL A 95 -8.35 8.17 -1.16
N THR A 96 -9.14 7.92 -0.11
CA THR A 96 -10.14 8.91 0.31
C THR A 96 -9.47 10.04 1.08
N MET A 97 -9.92 11.27 0.92
CA MET A 97 -9.39 12.41 1.69
C MET A 97 -9.53 12.20 3.21
N GLY A 98 -10.64 11.60 3.65
CA GLY A 98 -10.83 11.24 5.06
C GLY A 98 -9.78 10.24 5.57
N ALA A 99 -9.39 9.26 4.76
CA ALA A 99 -8.34 8.30 5.11
C ALA A 99 -6.96 8.97 5.22
N LEU A 100 -6.63 9.83 4.26
CA LEU A 100 -5.38 10.61 4.28
C LEU A 100 -5.30 11.51 5.51
N GLN A 101 -6.39 12.23 5.82
CA GLN A 101 -6.47 13.07 7.01
C GLN A 101 -6.33 12.24 8.30
N CYS A 102 -6.97 11.07 8.38
CA CYS A 102 -6.85 10.16 9.51
C CYS A 102 -5.39 9.75 9.74
N VAL A 103 -4.68 9.32 8.69
CA VAL A 103 -3.25 8.98 8.75
C VAL A 103 -2.41 10.16 9.24
N LEU A 104 -2.58 11.33 8.63
CA LEU A 104 -1.79 12.53 8.96
C LEU A 104 -2.01 13.00 10.42
N ASN A 105 -3.21 12.80 10.96
CA ASN A 105 -3.57 13.21 12.32
C ASN A 105 -3.15 12.20 13.38
N SER A 106 -3.23 10.90 13.08
CA SER A 106 -3.16 9.85 14.09
C SER A 106 -1.84 9.09 14.14
N LEU A 107 -1.05 9.07 13.06
CA LEU A 107 0.26 8.40 13.06
C LEU A 107 1.38 9.36 13.44
N GLU A 108 1.52 9.64 14.73
CA GLU A 108 2.52 10.59 15.27
C GLU A 108 3.97 10.21 14.91
N HIS A 109 4.27 8.90 14.86
CA HIS A 109 5.60 8.38 14.57
C HIS A 109 5.92 8.21 13.07
N LEU A 110 4.97 8.51 12.18
CA LEU A 110 5.17 8.41 10.75
C LEU A 110 6.27 9.39 10.30
N GLU A 111 7.26 8.87 9.59
CA GLU A 111 8.40 9.63 9.09
C GLU A 111 8.32 9.83 7.58
N VAL A 112 7.78 8.83 6.87
CA VAL A 112 7.70 8.83 5.41
C VAL A 112 6.26 8.51 4.98
N LEU A 113 5.66 9.40 4.21
CA LEU A 113 4.38 9.15 3.54
C LEU A 113 4.55 9.33 2.04
N ASN A 114 4.15 8.33 1.27
CA ASN A 114 4.11 8.40 -0.19
C ASN A 114 2.67 8.27 -0.69
N ILE A 115 2.19 9.32 -1.33
CA ILE A 115 0.89 9.37 -2.02
C ILE A 115 1.06 9.73 -3.50
N SER A 116 2.26 9.47 -4.05
CA SER A 116 2.56 9.76 -5.45
C SER A 116 1.63 8.99 -6.37
N HIS A 117 1.06 9.71 -7.33
CA HIS A 117 0.17 9.15 -8.35
C HIS A 117 -1.11 8.52 -7.77
N CYS A 118 -1.53 8.91 -6.57
CA CYS A 118 -2.81 8.46 -6.05
C CYS A 118 -3.98 9.11 -6.80
N LEU A 119 -5.06 8.35 -6.96
CA LEU A 119 -6.37 8.94 -7.26
C LEU A 119 -6.99 9.36 -5.93
N LEU A 120 -6.86 10.65 -5.58
CA LEU A 120 -7.48 11.21 -4.38
C LEU A 120 -8.93 11.57 -4.66
N PHE A 121 -9.83 11.24 -3.74
CA PHE A 121 -11.23 11.58 -3.88
C PHE A 121 -11.95 11.73 -2.53
N GLU A 122 -13.11 12.37 -2.57
CA GLU A 122 -14.04 12.46 -1.45
C GLU A 122 -15.45 12.06 -1.89
N MET A 123 -16.30 11.68 -0.93
CA MET A 123 -17.72 11.48 -1.18
C MET A 123 -18.42 12.83 -1.00
N ALA A 124 -18.99 13.36 -2.07
CA ALA A 124 -19.87 14.51 -1.99
C ALA A 124 -21.16 14.15 -1.24
N THR A 125 -21.88 15.16 -0.75
CA THR A 125 -23.14 15.01 0.00
C THR A 125 -24.23 14.27 -0.80
N ASN A 126 -24.16 14.30 -2.13
CA ASN A 126 -25.04 13.58 -3.04
C ASN A 126 -24.58 12.12 -3.31
N GLY A 127 -23.60 11.61 -2.58
CA GLY A 127 -23.04 10.27 -2.73
C GLY A 127 -22.11 10.06 -3.92
N ARG A 128 -21.83 11.12 -4.72
CA ARG A 128 -20.91 11.01 -5.86
C ARG A 128 -19.46 11.15 -5.43
N ARG A 129 -18.57 10.47 -6.14
CA ARG A 129 -17.12 10.60 -5.96
C ARG A 129 -16.64 11.87 -6.63
N GLN A 130 -15.99 12.74 -5.87
CA GLN A 130 -15.33 13.93 -6.38
C GLN A 130 -13.82 13.73 -6.34
N VAL A 131 -13.17 13.79 -7.51
CA VAL A 131 -11.72 13.67 -7.61
C VAL A 131 -11.07 14.96 -7.13
N ILE A 132 -10.04 14.81 -6.30
CA ILE A 132 -9.25 15.90 -5.77
C ILE A 132 -7.95 16.00 -6.56
N HIS A 133 -7.75 17.15 -7.21
CA HIS A 133 -6.59 17.39 -8.06
C HIS A 133 -5.40 17.99 -7.31
N GLU A 134 -5.66 18.66 -6.18
CA GLU A 134 -4.66 19.36 -5.38
C GLU A 134 -4.97 19.18 -3.89
N LEU A 135 -3.93 19.01 -3.09
CA LEU A 135 -4.07 18.97 -1.64
C LEU A 135 -4.33 20.37 -1.10
N ASP A 136 -5.21 20.44 -0.08
CA ASP A 136 -5.41 21.68 0.65
C ASP A 136 -4.18 22.05 1.51
N ASN A 137 -4.06 23.34 1.84
CA ASN A 137 -2.95 23.84 2.66
C ASN A 137 -2.86 23.13 4.02
N LYS A 138 -3.99 22.71 4.58
CA LYS A 138 -4.04 22.04 5.89
C LYS A 138 -3.41 20.65 5.84
N ALA A 139 -3.62 19.90 4.77
CA ALA A 139 -3.00 18.60 4.54
C ALA A 139 -1.49 18.75 4.32
N LEU A 140 -1.08 19.78 3.58
CA LEU A 140 0.34 20.10 3.36
C LEU A 140 1.03 20.52 4.67
N GLU A 141 0.41 21.40 5.45
CA GLU A 141 0.90 21.79 6.78
C GLU A 141 1.05 20.59 7.70
N ARG A 142 0.07 19.68 7.74
CA ARG A 142 0.17 18.45 8.53
C ARG A 142 1.25 17.51 8.04
N ALA A 143 1.46 17.42 6.73
CA ALA A 143 2.52 16.61 6.15
C ALA A 143 3.92 17.20 6.38
N SER A 144 4.04 18.50 6.67
CA SER A 144 5.33 19.17 6.89
C SER A 144 6.14 18.62 8.07
N ARG A 145 5.48 17.93 9.02
CA ARG A 145 6.15 17.24 10.14
C ARG A 145 6.90 15.98 9.72
N LEU A 146 6.58 15.42 8.55
CA LEU A 146 7.17 14.18 8.06
C LEU A 146 8.60 14.47 7.57
N ARG A 147 9.52 13.53 7.78
CA ARG A 147 10.88 13.63 7.23
C ARG A 147 10.84 13.64 5.71
N GLU A 148 9.98 12.81 5.12
CA GLU A 148 9.80 12.73 3.68
C GLU A 148 8.31 12.64 3.35
N PHE A 149 7.87 13.50 2.42
CA PHE A 149 6.53 13.48 1.88
C PHE A 149 6.59 13.44 0.35
N HIS A 150 6.26 12.30 -0.21
CA HIS A 150 6.26 12.08 -1.66
C HIS A 150 4.83 12.25 -2.19
N HIS A 151 4.63 13.23 -3.07
CA HIS A 151 3.34 13.50 -3.69
C HIS A 151 3.50 13.87 -5.15
N CYS A 152 2.60 13.38 -6.00
CA CYS A 152 2.53 13.74 -7.40
C CYS A 152 1.09 13.61 -7.90
N GLN A 153 0.51 14.73 -8.33
CA GLN A 153 -0.82 14.80 -8.95
C GLN A 153 -0.78 15.55 -10.29
N SER A 154 0.42 15.62 -10.91
CA SER A 154 0.62 16.36 -12.16
C SER A 154 -0.14 15.73 -13.32
N ARG A 155 -0.83 16.57 -14.11
CA ARG A 155 -1.50 16.16 -15.35
C ARG A 155 -0.52 15.77 -16.47
N GLN A 156 0.75 16.13 -16.34
CA GLN A 156 1.80 15.78 -17.31
C GLN A 156 2.53 14.48 -16.93
N CYS A 157 2.31 13.96 -15.72
CA CYS A 157 2.93 12.72 -15.29
C CYS A 157 2.18 11.52 -15.86
N VAL A 158 2.89 10.63 -16.58
CA VAL A 158 2.33 9.41 -17.17
C VAL A 158 1.65 8.53 -16.12
N ALA A 159 2.25 8.38 -14.94
CA ALA A 159 1.68 7.59 -13.85
C ALA A 159 0.35 8.17 -13.35
N CYS A 160 0.26 9.50 -13.17
CA CYS A 160 -0.98 10.17 -12.80
C CYS A 160 -2.05 10.05 -13.89
N GLN A 161 -1.67 10.21 -15.16
CA GLN A 161 -2.59 10.05 -16.29
C GLN A 161 -3.18 8.64 -16.33
N ARG A 162 -2.34 7.61 -16.20
CA ARG A 162 -2.78 6.21 -16.14
C ARG A 162 -3.76 5.98 -14.99
N MET A 163 -3.46 6.51 -13.80
CA MET A 163 -4.33 6.40 -12.63
C MET A 163 -5.68 7.10 -12.82
N MET A 164 -5.73 8.21 -13.55
CA MET A 164 -7.00 8.85 -13.93
C MET A 164 -7.78 8.01 -14.96
N LEU A 165 -7.10 7.54 -16.02
CA LEU A 165 -7.70 6.76 -17.10
C LEU A 165 -8.25 5.41 -16.63
N ASP A 166 -7.57 4.78 -15.68
CA ASP A 166 -7.99 3.49 -15.11
C ASP A 166 -8.89 3.62 -13.88
N GLU A 167 -9.41 4.81 -13.59
CA GLU A 167 -10.26 5.07 -12.42
C GLU A 167 -9.61 4.60 -11.11
N GLY A 168 -8.28 4.73 -11.03
CA GLY A 168 -7.45 4.34 -9.90
C GLY A 168 -7.30 2.83 -9.70
N ILE A 169 -7.62 2.02 -10.70
CA ILE A 169 -7.35 0.59 -10.71
C ILE A 169 -6.00 0.35 -11.36
N LEU A 170 -5.01 -0.07 -10.60
CA LEU A 170 -3.69 -0.40 -11.15
C LEU A 170 -3.78 -1.65 -12.04
N ARG A 171 -3.90 -1.48 -13.36
CA ARG A 171 -3.92 -2.56 -14.35
C ARG A 171 -2.51 -3.02 -14.68
N TRP A 172 -1.86 -3.67 -13.71
CA TRP A 172 -0.48 -4.15 -13.82
C TRP A 172 -0.20 -4.96 -15.10
N TYR A 173 -1.16 -5.75 -15.57
CA TYR A 173 -1.06 -6.53 -16.81
C TYR A 173 -1.07 -5.71 -18.10
N ARG A 174 -1.53 -4.44 -18.06
CA ARG A 174 -1.55 -3.54 -19.24
C ARG A 174 -0.30 -2.69 -19.37
N TYR A 175 0.46 -2.57 -18.30
CA TYR A 175 1.63 -1.72 -18.22
C TYR A 175 2.88 -2.56 -18.03
N GLU A 176 4.02 -1.89 -17.97
CA GLU A 176 5.30 -2.55 -17.84
C GLU A 176 5.39 -3.23 -16.47
N ASP A 177 5.83 -4.50 -16.45
CA ASP A 177 5.92 -5.33 -15.22
C ASP A 177 6.76 -4.71 -14.10
N TRP A 178 7.63 -3.76 -14.43
CA TRP A 178 8.44 -3.04 -13.47
C TRP A 178 7.68 -1.91 -12.76
N PHE A 179 6.55 -1.44 -13.29
CA PHE A 179 5.89 -0.22 -12.81
C PHE A 179 5.39 -0.33 -11.37
N TRP A 180 4.86 -1.51 -10.99
CA TRP A 180 4.41 -1.77 -9.61
C TRP A 180 5.56 -2.03 -8.63
N ARG A 181 6.73 -2.44 -9.16
CA ARG A 181 7.95 -2.73 -8.38
C ARG A 181 8.64 -1.45 -7.91
N ARG A 182 8.43 -0.34 -8.61
CA ARG A 182 8.99 0.97 -8.26
C ARG A 182 8.21 1.64 -7.13
N ASP A 183 8.96 2.37 -6.32
CA ASP A 183 8.42 3.27 -5.30
C ASP A 183 9.36 4.46 -5.11
N GLU A 184 8.82 5.63 -4.81
CA GLU A 184 9.61 6.82 -4.47
C GLU A 184 10.30 6.65 -3.11
N VAL A 185 9.74 5.80 -2.24
CA VAL A 185 10.37 5.38 -0.98
C VAL A 185 11.42 4.31 -1.28
N ARG A 186 12.71 4.67 -1.11
CA ARG A 186 13.86 3.78 -1.38
C ARG A 186 13.78 2.43 -0.70
N SER A 187 13.27 2.38 0.53
CA SER A 187 13.11 1.10 1.19
C SER A 187 12.10 0.27 0.43
N LEU A 188 10.95 0.78 0.01
CA LEU A 188 9.89 0.01 -0.67
C LEU A 188 10.13 -0.22 -2.18
N ASP A 189 11.14 0.43 -2.78
CA ASP A 189 11.53 0.18 -4.17
C ASP A 189 12.18 -1.22 -4.31
N LEU A 190 11.56 -2.08 -5.11
CA LEU A 190 12.09 -3.40 -5.40
C LEU A 190 13.13 -3.34 -6.53
N LYS A 191 13.35 -2.19 -7.18
CA LYS A 191 14.27 -2.09 -8.32
C LYS A 191 13.92 -3.11 -9.42
N ASP A 192 14.84 -3.31 -10.34
CA ASP A 192 14.74 -4.36 -11.34
C ASP A 192 15.48 -5.62 -10.85
N TYR A 193 14.72 -6.62 -10.40
CA TYR A 193 15.24 -7.95 -10.05
C TYR A 193 15.28 -8.91 -11.26
N GLY A 194 15.10 -8.41 -12.49
CA GLY A 194 14.91 -9.25 -13.67
C GLY A 194 13.53 -9.91 -13.72
N ARG A 195 13.35 -10.91 -14.59
CA ARG A 195 12.09 -11.69 -14.63
C ARG A 195 12.00 -12.58 -13.38
N LEU A 196 11.03 -12.28 -12.51
CA LEU A 196 10.75 -13.06 -11.28
C LEU A 196 10.23 -14.47 -11.60
N PHE A 197 9.71 -14.65 -12.80
CA PHE A 197 9.12 -15.87 -13.32
C PHE A 197 9.82 -16.22 -14.62
N GLY A 198 10.29 -17.46 -14.77
CA GLY A 198 10.75 -17.94 -16.09
C GLY A 198 9.58 -17.98 -17.07
N ALA A 199 9.86 -18.00 -18.37
CA ALA A 199 8.85 -18.01 -19.44
C ALA A 199 7.77 -19.10 -19.25
N GLN A 200 8.13 -20.23 -18.64
CA GLN A 200 7.18 -21.32 -18.32
C GLN A 200 6.13 -20.94 -17.26
N CYS A 201 6.48 -20.11 -16.28
CA CYS A 201 5.55 -19.72 -15.22
C CYS A 201 4.61 -18.57 -15.68
N GLU A 202 5.06 -17.75 -16.64
CA GLU A 202 4.24 -16.73 -17.30
C GLU A 202 3.12 -17.38 -18.11
N MET A 203 3.40 -18.44 -18.89
CA MET A 203 2.41 -19.21 -19.66
C MET A 203 1.32 -19.89 -18.81
N LEU A 204 1.61 -20.20 -17.55
CA LEU A 204 0.63 -20.77 -16.61
C LEU A 204 -0.30 -19.72 -16.01
N THR A 205 0.04 -18.44 -16.16
CA THR A 205 -0.71 -17.31 -15.59
C THR A 205 -1.32 -16.39 -16.64
N SER A 206 -0.97 -16.55 -17.92
CA SER A 206 -1.69 -15.95 -19.03
C SER A 206 -3.07 -16.57 -19.09
N VAL A 207 -4.09 -15.74 -18.82
CA VAL A 207 -5.47 -16.06 -19.16
C VAL A 207 -5.67 -15.52 -20.56
N ASP A 208 -6.03 -16.40 -21.50
CA ASP A 208 -6.46 -16.04 -22.85
C ASP A 208 -7.64 -15.04 -22.84
#